data_AF-A0A2H5V1C7-F1
#
_entry.id   AF-A0A2H5V1C7-F1
#
_cell.length_a   1.000
_cell.length_b   1.000
_cell.length_c   1.000
_cell.angle_alpha   90.00
_cell.angle_beta   90.00
_cell.angle_gamma   90.00
#
_symmetry.space_group_name_H-M   'P 1'
#
loop_
_entity.id
_entity.type
_entity.pdbx_description
1 polymer ?
#
loop_
_entity_poly.entity_id
_entity_poly.type
_entity_poly.pdbx_seq_one_letter_code
_entity_poly.pdbx_strand_id
1 'polypeptide(L)'
;MSSNEKEEAGPGEEEEIVIDIIETPRGRVPEFDSTFRALEKISARLLEQDEKIERALSRISSGQLSSTELKTILETLESIREDLSKLSKRLEIIEDNIGEMYERLNLLDYLADIVERYLRSLEG
;
A
#
# COMPACT_ATOMS: atom_id res chain seq x y z
N MET A 1 46.78 -10.81 -2.48
CA MET A 1 46.17 -9.48 -2.69
C MET A 1 44.67 -9.73 -2.82
N SER A 2 43.90 -9.31 -1.82
CA SER A 2 42.44 -9.46 -1.80
C SER A 2 41.82 -8.33 -2.59
N SER A 3 41.05 -8.67 -3.63
CA SER A 3 40.09 -7.75 -4.24
C SER A 3 38.71 -8.25 -3.84
N ASN A 4 38.19 -7.66 -2.77
CA ASN A 4 36.79 -7.80 -2.39
C ASN A 4 36.04 -6.73 -3.18
N GLU A 5 35.41 -7.14 -4.28
CA GLU A 5 34.52 -6.28 -5.04
C GLU A 5 33.32 -5.92 -4.15
N LYS A 6 33.22 -4.64 -3.81
CA LYS A 6 32.02 -4.07 -3.22
C LYS A 6 30.99 -4.00 -4.34
N GLU A 7 29.98 -4.86 -4.29
CA GLU A 7 28.72 -4.60 -4.96
C GLU A 7 28.11 -3.35 -4.32
N GLU A 8 28.26 -2.21 -5.01
CA GLU A 8 27.43 -1.04 -4.78
C GLU A 8 26.00 -1.42 -5.18
N ALA A 9 25.18 -1.74 -4.18
CA ALA A 9 23.74 -1.71 -4.33
C ALA A 9 23.36 -0.25 -4.67
N GLY A 10 23.06 -0.01 -5.95
CA GLY A 10 22.54 1.26 -6.43
C GLY A 10 21.26 1.66 -5.67
N PRO A 11 20.84 2.93 -5.79
CA PRO A 11 19.63 3.41 -5.12
C PRO A 11 18.47 2.55 -5.60
N GLY A 12 17.90 1.76 -4.69
CA GLY A 12 16.78 0.87 -5.02
C GLY A 12 15.72 1.68 -5.73
N GLU A 13 15.38 1.27 -6.96
CA GLU A 13 14.26 1.83 -7.69
C GLU A 13 13.06 1.81 -6.72
N GLU A 14 12.54 2.98 -6.35
CA GLU A 14 11.28 3.06 -5.63
C GLU A 14 10.24 2.43 -6.56
N GLU A 15 9.97 1.12 -6.42
CA GLU A 15 8.93 0.47 -7.20
C GLU A 15 7.65 1.30 -7.04
N GLU A 16 7.23 1.91 -8.14
CA GLU A 16 6.05 2.74 -8.17
C GLU A 16 4.84 1.81 -7.96
N ILE A 17 4.00 2.15 -6.99
CA ILE A 17 2.75 1.42 -6.79
C ILE A 17 1.79 1.99 -7.83
N VAL A 18 1.55 1.20 -8.88
CA VAL A 18 0.65 1.54 -9.98
C VAL A 18 -0.61 0.71 -9.84
N ILE A 19 -1.76 1.37 -9.96
CA ILE A 19 -3.07 0.72 -10.04
C ILE A 19 -3.61 1.00 -11.43
N ASP A 20 -3.83 -0.07 -12.18
CA ASP A 20 -4.37 0.01 -13.53
C ASP A 20 -5.86 0.29 -13.48
N ILE A 21 -6.34 1.09 -14.43
CA ILE A 21 -7.76 1.41 -14.60
C ILE A 21 -8.26 0.72 -15.85
N ILE A 22 -9.29 -0.12 -15.71
CA ILE A 22 -9.96 -0.78 -16.83
C ILE A 22 -11.26 -0.08 -17.20
N GLU A 23 -11.58 -0.08 -18.49
CA GLU A 23 -12.88 0.36 -18.99
C GLU A 23 -13.87 -0.79 -18.95
N THR A 24 -15.03 -0.54 -18.36
CA THR A 24 -16.17 -1.46 -18.36
C THR A 24 -17.38 -0.79 -19.04
N PRO A 25 -18.40 -1.55 -19.44
CA PRO A 25 -19.66 -0.97 -19.92
C PRO A 25 -20.34 -0.01 -18.94
N ARG A 26 -19.91 -0.02 -17.66
CA ARG A 26 -20.44 0.79 -16.57
C ARG A 26 -19.50 1.91 -16.14
N GLY A 27 -18.41 2.14 -16.89
CA GLY A 27 -17.42 3.19 -16.63
C GLY A 27 -16.04 2.63 -16.29
N ARG A 28 -15.15 3.53 -15.88
CA ARG A 28 -13.78 3.21 -15.47
C ARG A 28 -13.76 2.70 -14.03
N VAL A 29 -13.03 1.62 -13.78
CA VAL A 29 -12.82 1.05 -12.44
C VAL A 29 -11.37 0.59 -12.27
N PRO A 30 -10.83 0.58 -11.04
CA PRO A 30 -9.56 -0.08 -10.74
C PRO A 30 -9.61 -1.55 -11.12
N GLU A 31 -8.53 -2.04 -11.74
CA GLU A 31 -8.36 -3.47 -11.98
C GLU A 31 -8.04 -4.18 -10.67
N PHE A 32 -8.73 -5.28 -10.41
CA PHE A 32 -8.58 -6.05 -9.18
C PHE A 32 -7.14 -6.55 -8.99
N ASP A 33 -6.55 -7.15 -10.03
CA ASP A 33 -5.21 -7.75 -9.94
C ASP A 33 -4.13 -6.70 -9.67
N SER A 34 -4.19 -5.53 -10.32
CA SER A 34 -3.23 -4.44 -10.07
C SER A 34 -3.43 -3.82 -8.68
N THR A 35 -4.68 -3.65 -8.22
CA THR A 35 -5.00 -3.19 -6.86
C THR A 35 -4.50 -4.17 -5.80
N PHE A 36 -4.68 -5.47 -6.03
CA PHE A 36 -4.22 -6.51 -5.11
C PHE A 36 -2.69 -6.55 -5.03
N ARG A 37 -1.99 -6.50 -6.17
CA ARG A 37 -0.52 -6.41 -6.21
C ARG A 37 -0.02 -5.14 -5.53
N ALA A 38 -0.72 -4.01 -5.70
CA ALA A 38 -0.39 -2.77 -5.00
C ALA A 38 -0.45 -2.96 -3.48
N LEU A 39 -1.50 -3.61 -2.97
CA LEU A 39 -1.62 -3.94 -1.55
C LEU A 39 -0.52 -4.89 -1.07
N GLU A 40 -0.21 -5.95 -1.83
CA GLU A 40 0.90 -6.87 -1.48
C GLU A 40 2.23 -6.13 -1.34
N LYS A 41 2.54 -5.22 -2.27
CA LYS A 41 3.75 -4.39 -2.23
C LYS A 41 3.76 -3.45 -1.01
N ILE A 42 2.61 -2.85 -0.67
CA ILE A 42 2.48 -2.01 0.53
C ILE A 42 2.75 -2.86 1.78
N SER A 43 2.14 -4.04 1.90
CA SER A 43 2.32 -4.94 3.03
C SER A 43 3.79 -5.38 3.17
N ALA A 44 4.45 -5.73 2.08
CA ALA A 44 5.87 -6.10 2.10
C ALA A 44 6.75 -4.93 2.59
N ARG A 45 6.49 -3.70 2.13
CA ARG A 45 7.22 -2.52 2.61
C ARG A 45 6.95 -2.22 4.07
N LEU A 46 5.71 -2.34 4.53
CA LEU A 46 5.38 -2.15 5.96
C LEU A 46 6.15 -3.12 6.83
N LEU A 47 6.26 -4.39 6.42
CA LEU A 47 7.07 -5.40 7.13
C LEU A 47 8.55 -5.01 7.16
N GLU A 48 9.11 -4.56 6.03
CA GLU A 48 10.51 -4.09 5.99
C GLU A 48 10.76 -2.91 6.95
N GLN A 49 9.81 -1.97 7.02
CA GLN A 49 9.91 -0.84 7.95
C GLN A 49 9.81 -1.30 9.41
N ASP A 50 8.95 -2.28 9.72
CA ASP A 50 8.83 -2.86 11.06
C ASP A 50 10.16 -3.53 11.49
N GLU A 51 10.77 -4.32 10.62
CA GLU A 51 12.09 -4.92 10.87
C GLU A 51 13.19 -3.86 11.10
N LYS A 52 13.12 -2.71 10.40
CA LYS A 52 14.07 -1.60 10.63
C LYS A 52 13.84 -0.95 12.00
N ILE A 53 12.58 -0.79 12.41
CA ILE A 53 12.20 -0.28 13.73
C ILE A 53 12.73 -1.23 14.82
N GLU A 54 12.48 -2.54 14.70
CA GLU A 54 12.96 -3.54 15.67
C GLU A 54 14.49 -3.53 15.80
N ARG A 55 15.21 -3.40 14.68
CA ARG A 55 16.67 -3.25 14.68
C ARG A 55 17.12 -1.97 15.38
N ALA A 56 16.45 -0.84 15.14
CA ALA A 56 16.74 0.42 15.82
C ALA A 56 16.50 0.31 17.34
N LEU A 57 15.37 -0.28 17.74
CA LEU A 57 15.02 -0.51 19.14
C LEU A 57 16.04 -1.41 19.83
N SER A 58 16.43 -2.52 19.20
CA SER A 58 17.43 -3.45 19.74
C SER A 58 18.77 -2.76 20.01
N ARG A 59 19.21 -1.86 19.13
CA ARG A 59 20.42 -1.06 19.30
C ARG A 59 20.28 -0.03 20.43
N ILE A 60 19.12 0.60 20.57
CA ILE A 60 18.85 1.53 21.69
C ILE A 60 18.89 0.76 23.02
N SER A 61 18.24 -0.40 23.07
CA SER A 61 18.12 -1.23 24.27
C SER A 61 19.43 -1.87 24.71
N SER A 62 20.40 -2.11 23.81
CA SER A 62 21.70 -2.68 24.19
C SER A 62 22.54 -1.76 25.08
N GLY A 63 22.23 -0.45 25.12
CA GLY A 63 22.92 0.53 25.95
C GLY A 63 24.32 0.89 25.46
N GLN A 64 24.84 2.03 25.93
CA GLN A 64 26.13 2.63 25.51
C GLN A 64 26.23 2.92 24.00
N LEU A 65 25.31 3.72 23.47
CA LEU A 65 25.44 4.26 22.12
C LEU A 65 26.27 5.55 22.11
N SER A 66 27.20 5.65 21.18
CA SER A 66 27.88 6.90 20.86
C SER A 66 26.92 7.93 20.25
N SER A 67 27.28 9.22 20.34
CA SER A 67 26.50 10.29 19.70
C SER A 67 26.35 10.08 18.18
N THR A 68 27.35 9.49 17.53
CA THR A 68 27.31 9.13 16.11
C THR A 68 26.29 8.03 15.83
N GLU A 69 26.22 6.99 16.66
CA GLU A 69 25.24 5.91 16.49
C GLU A 69 23.81 6.38 16.75
N LEU A 70 23.61 7.23 17.76
CA LEU A 70 22.32 7.86 18.02
C LEU A 70 21.86 8.71 16.83
N LYS A 71 22.78 9.45 16.20
CA LYS A 71 22.47 10.23 14.99
C LYS A 71 22.05 9.34 13.83
N THR A 72 22.77 8.26 13.57
CA THR A 72 22.39 7.30 12.52
C THR A 72 21.04 6.64 12.78
N ILE A 73 20.73 6.31 14.04
CA ILE A 73 19.43 5.77 14.42
C ILE A 73 18.33 6.81 14.18
N LEU A 74 18.56 8.08 14.54
CA LEU A 74 17.61 9.16 14.27
C LEU A 74 17.34 9.32 12.78
N GLU A 75 18.38 9.38 11.95
CA GLU A 75 18.26 9.46 10.49
C GLU A 75 17.47 8.26 9.91
N THR A 76 17.70 7.06 10.46
CA THR A 76 16.95 5.85 10.09
C THR A 76 15.47 5.99 10.44
N LEU A 77 15.13 6.46 11.65
CA LEU A 77 13.75 6.67 12.08
C LEU A 77 13.05 7.77 11.28
N GLU A 78 13.76 8.84 10.91
CA GLU A 78 13.24 9.89 10.05
C GLU A 78 12.90 9.37 8.65
N SER A 79 13.79 8.55 8.07
CA SER A 79 13.54 7.86 6.80
C SER A 79 12.35 6.91 6.88
N ILE A 80 12.25 6.09 7.93
CA ILE A 80 11.09 5.20 8.16
C ILE A 80 9.81 6.01 8.22
N ARG A 81 9.80 7.14 8.95
CA ARG A 81 8.63 8.02 9.06
C ARG A 81 8.20 8.57 7.70
N GLU A 82 9.15 9.00 6.87
CA GLU A 82 8.86 9.49 5.53
C GLU A 82 8.26 8.39 4.64
N ASP A 83 8.84 7.19 4.67
CA ASP A 83 8.35 6.03 3.93
C ASP A 83 6.93 5.65 4.36
N LEU A 84 6.65 5.58 5.67
CA LEU A 84 5.32 5.31 6.20
C LEU A 84 4.31 6.38 5.79
N SER A 85 4.72 7.66 5.74
CA SER A 85 3.85 8.74 5.25
C SER A 85 3.49 8.58 3.78
N LYS A 86 4.45 8.18 2.93
CA LYS A 86 4.20 7.87 1.52
C LYS A 86 3.25 6.68 1.37
N LEU A 87 3.46 5.60 2.13
CA LEU A 87 2.60 4.42 2.11
C LEU A 87 1.17 4.73 2.57
N SER A 88 1.00 5.55 3.61
CA SER A 88 -0.32 5.98 4.09
C SER A 88 -1.13 6.69 3.01
N LYS A 89 -0.51 7.61 2.25
CA LYS A 89 -1.18 8.29 1.14
C LYS A 89 -1.59 7.34 0.02
N ARG A 90 -0.78 6.31 -0.24
CA ARG A 90 -1.09 5.28 -1.25
C ARG A 90 -2.25 4.39 -0.82
N LEU A 91 -2.33 4.06 0.48
CA LEU A 91 -3.47 3.33 1.04
C LEU A 91 -4.77 4.13 0.97
N GLU A 92 -4.73 5.43 1.25
CA GLU A 92 -5.88 6.33 1.16
C GLU A 92 -6.48 6.32 -0.27
N ILE A 93 -5.64 6.39 -1.30
CA ILE A 93 -6.09 6.28 -2.70
C ILE A 93 -6.76 4.93 -2.99
N ILE A 94 -6.23 3.83 -2.44
CA ILE A 94 -6.84 2.50 -2.61
C ILE A 94 -8.19 2.42 -1.89
N GLU A 95 -8.27 2.97 -0.68
CA GLU A 95 -9.50 3.01 0.11
C GLU A 95 -10.60 3.82 -0.61
N ASP A 96 -10.26 5.00 -1.11
CA ASP A 96 -11.19 5.83 -1.90
C ASP A 96 -11.71 5.08 -3.14
N ASN A 97 -10.81 4.43 -3.87
CA ASN A 97 -11.14 3.62 -5.05
C ASN A 97 -12.10 2.47 -4.72
N ILE A 98 -11.85 1.75 -3.61
CA ILE A 98 -12.73 0.66 -3.14
C ILE A 98 -14.07 1.23 -2.67
N GLY A 99 -14.07 2.38 -2.00
CA GLY A 99 -15.27 3.09 -1.56
C GLY A 99 -16.19 3.43 -2.74
N GLU A 100 -15.64 4.00 -3.82
CA GLU A 100 -16.40 4.30 -5.04
C GLU A 100 -16.99 3.02 -5.66
N MET A 101 -16.23 1.93 -5.69
CA MET A 101 -16.74 0.64 -6.17
C MET A 101 -17.91 0.13 -5.32
N TYR A 102 -17.83 0.27 -4.00
CA TYR A 102 -18.88 -0.15 -3.07
C TYR A 102 -20.18 0.67 -3.26
N GLU A 103 -20.07 1.99 -3.43
CA GLU A 103 -21.23 2.84 -3.74
C GLU A 103 -21.91 2.42 -5.06
N ARG A 104 -21.12 2.15 -6.10
CA ARG A 104 -21.64 1.67 -7.39
C ARG A 104 -22.32 0.29 -7.27
N LEU A 105 -21.80 -0.61 -6.44
CA LEU A 105 -22.42 -1.90 -6.13
C LEU A 105 -23.78 -1.73 -5.45
N ASN A 106 -23.88 -0.88 -4.42
CA ASN A 106 -25.15 -0.63 -3.74
C ASN A 106 -26.22 -0.08 -4.69
N LEU A 107 -25.83 0.79 -5.63
CA LEU A 107 -26.75 1.29 -6.66
C LEU A 107 -27.25 0.16 -7.57
N LEU A 108 -26.40 -0.79 -7.92
CA LEU A 108 -26.78 -1.94 -8.73
C LEU A 108 -27.77 -2.85 -8.00
N ASP A 109 -27.54 -3.13 -6.72
CA ASP A 109 -28.46 -3.92 -5.90
C ASP A 109 -29.84 -3.26 -5.82
N TYR A 110 -29.86 -1.93 -5.63
CA TYR A 110 -31.11 -1.16 -5.64
C TYR A 110 -31.86 -1.24 -6.98
N LEU A 111 -31.14 -1.14 -8.10
CA LEU A 111 -31.76 -1.27 -9.43
C LEU A 111 -32.26 -2.69 -9.70
N ALA A 112 -31.53 -3.71 -9.25
CA ALA A 112 -31.96 -5.10 -9.35
C ALA A 112 -33.26 -5.35 -8.58
N ASP A 113 -33.36 -4.82 -7.36
CA ASP A 113 -34.58 -4.86 -6.54
C ASP A 113 -35.79 -4.22 -7.26
N ILE A 114 -35.60 -3.08 -7.92
CA ILE A 114 -36.67 -2.43 -8.69
C ILE A 114 -37.15 -3.32 -9.84
N VAL A 115 -36.22 -3.88 -10.60
CA VAL A 115 -36.55 -4.77 -11.72
C VAL A 115 -37.28 -6.02 -11.23
N GLU A 116 -36.82 -6.64 -10.14
CA GLU A 116 -37.46 -7.81 -9.56
C GLU A 116 -38.89 -7.51 -9.11
N ARG A 117 -39.11 -6.37 -8.44
CA ARG A 117 -40.47 -5.93 -8.05
C ARG A 117 -41.37 -5.72 -9.26
N TYR A 118 -40.84 -5.12 -10.33
CA TYR A 118 -41.60 -4.90 -11.56
C TYR A 118 -41.98 -6.22 -12.23
N LEU A 119 -41.05 -7.17 -12.35
CA LEU A 119 -41.32 -8.51 -12.87
C LEU A 119 -42.42 -9.22 -12.07
N ARG A 120 -42.32 -9.25 -10.74
CA ARG A 120 -43.35 -9.84 -9.88
C ARG A 120 -44.73 -9.19 -10.06
N SER A 121 -44.78 -7.90 -10.37
CA SER A 121 -46.04 -7.19 -10.62
C SER A 121 -46.68 -7.51 -11.96
N LEU A 122 -45.92 -8.03 -12.93
CA LEU A 122 -46.42 -8.47 -14.23
C LEU A 122 -46.86 -9.94 -14.24
N GLU A 123 -46.33 -10.75 -13.31
CA GLU A 123 -46.65 -12.17 -13.14
C GLU A 123 -47.85 -12.41 -12.20
N GLY A 124 -48.33 -11.36 -11.51
CA GLY A 124 -49.46 -11.38 -10.59
C GLY A 124 -50.81 -11.07 -11.21
#